data_AF-A0AAU0NY18-F1
#
_entry.id   AF-A0AAU0NY18-F1
#
_cell.length_a   1.000
_cell.length_b   1.000
_cell.length_c   1.000
_cell.angle_alpha   90.00
_cell.angle_beta   90.00
_cell.angle_gamma   90.00
#
_symmetry.space_group_name_H-M   'P 1'
#
loop_
_entity.id
_entity.type
_entity.pdbx_description
1 polymer ?
#
loop_
_entity_poly.entity_id
_entity_poly.type
_entity_poly.pdbx_seq_one_letter_code
_entity_poly.pdbx_strand_id
1 'polypeptide(L)'
;MHKSEIEEMEIVISKFLKFGVLLSAFVIFIGFGMFLLTGNSGYAGSTYPTEPIAILKGALAFKSYSIILTGLMILIATPVFRVGVSIIVFAKEKDFLYVKITSFVFIILIISFILGKVE
;
A
#
# COMPACT_ATOMS: atom_id res chain seq x y z
N MET A 1 30.27 17.73 -3.71
CA MET A 1 28.88 18.19 -3.92
C MET A 1 27.93 17.07 -4.36
N HIS A 2 28.41 15.92 -4.86
CA HIS A 2 27.54 14.83 -5.38
C HIS A 2 27.00 13.85 -4.32
N LYS A 3 27.59 13.81 -3.12
CA LYS A 3 27.20 12.86 -2.06
C LYS A 3 25.90 13.24 -1.34
N SER A 4 25.61 14.54 -1.22
CA SER A 4 24.42 15.04 -0.53
C SER A 4 23.13 14.74 -1.29
N GLU A 5 23.14 14.79 -2.62
CA GLU A 5 21.93 14.55 -3.43
C GLU A 5 21.47 13.09 -3.36
N ILE A 6 22.41 12.14 -3.35
CA ILE A 6 22.13 10.71 -3.22
C ILE A 6 21.57 10.43 -1.82
N GLU A 7 22.19 10.97 -0.79
CA GLU A 7 21.80 10.79 0.61
C GLU A 7 20.40 11.41 0.88
N GLU A 8 20.09 12.56 0.29
CA GLU A 8 18.76 13.17 0.34
C GLU A 8 17.68 12.31 -0.34
N MET A 9 17.98 11.69 -1.49
CA MET A 9 17.03 10.79 -2.17
C MET A 9 16.78 9.50 -1.39
N GLU A 10 17.81 8.88 -0.83
CA GLU A 10 17.66 7.71 0.03
C GLU A 10 16.79 8.01 1.25
N ILE A 11 16.93 9.21 1.83
CA ILE A 11 16.09 9.68 2.94
C ILE A 11 14.64 9.87 2.50
N VAL A 12 14.41 10.45 1.31
CA VAL A 12 13.05 10.64 0.77
C VAL A 12 12.38 9.29 0.55
N ILE A 13 13.04 8.36 -0.15
CA ILE A 13 12.52 7.00 -0.38
C ILE A 13 12.21 6.32 0.94
N SER A 14 13.15 6.38 1.90
CA SER A 14 12.99 5.77 3.23
C SER A 14 11.82 6.37 4.01
N LYS A 15 11.61 7.70 3.93
CA LYS A 15 10.49 8.38 4.59
C LYS A 15 9.15 7.99 3.99
N PHE A 16 9.03 7.99 2.66
CA PHE A 16 7.82 7.54 1.97
C PHE A 16 7.47 6.10 2.35
N LEU A 17 8.49 5.23 2.43
CA LEU A 17 8.28 3.84 2.80
C LEU A 17 7.79 3.69 4.25
N LYS A 18 8.47 4.34 5.20
CA LYS A 18 8.08 4.29 6.61
C LYS A 18 6.69 4.86 6.81
N PHE A 19 6.35 5.95 6.12
CA PHE A 19 5.03 6.56 6.22
C PHE A 19 3.92 5.62 5.76
N GLY A 20 4.06 4.96 4.61
CA GLY A 20 3.06 4.01 4.09
C GLY A 20 2.81 2.83 5.05
N VAL A 21 3.88 2.24 5.58
CA VAL A 21 3.78 1.13 6.54
C VAL A 21 3.16 1.60 7.87
N LEU A 22 3.62 2.72 8.42
CA LEU A 22 3.08 3.27 9.68
C LEU A 22 1.61 3.64 9.55
N LEU A 23 1.21 4.23 8.42
CA LEU A 23 -0.19 4.56 8.13
C LEU A 23 -1.03 3.27 8.07
N SER A 24 -0.56 2.24 7.36
CA SER A 24 -1.28 0.96 7.30
C SER A 24 -1.42 0.31 8.68
N ALA A 25 -0.36 0.31 9.48
CA ALA A 25 -0.35 -0.24 10.82
C ALA A 25 -1.33 0.51 11.74
N PHE A 26 -1.37 1.83 11.64
CA PHE A 26 -2.31 2.65 12.40
C PHE A 26 -3.77 2.35 12.05
N VAL A 27 -4.09 2.25 10.75
CA VAL A 27 -5.45 1.92 10.29
C VAL A 27 -5.86 0.50 10.74
N ILE A 28 -4.96 -0.48 10.60
CA ILE A 28 -5.20 -1.85 11.08
C ILE A 28 -5.44 -1.85 12.59
N PHE A 29 -4.61 -1.12 13.36
CA PHE A 29 -4.72 -1.06 14.81
C PHE A 29 -6.06 -0.48 15.28
N ILE A 30 -6.54 0.58 14.62
CA ILE A 30 -7.88 1.14 14.88
C ILE A 30 -8.97 0.12 14.58
N GLY A 31 -8.94 -0.49 13.39
CA GLY A 31 -9.95 -1.48 12.99
C GLY A 31 -9.97 -2.69 13.91
N PHE A 32 -8.79 -3.15 14.33
CA PHE A 32 -8.63 -4.26 15.28
C PHE A 32 -9.14 -3.90 16.67
N GLY A 33 -8.82 -2.69 17.18
CA GLY A 33 -9.37 -2.19 18.44
C GLY A 33 -10.90 -2.12 18.41
N MET A 34 -11.48 -1.58 17.34
CA MET A 34 -12.94 -1.57 17.15
C MET A 34 -13.54 -2.97 17.08
N PHE A 35 -12.86 -3.92 16.44
CA PHE A 35 -13.31 -5.31 16.36
C PHE A 35 -13.35 -5.97 17.74
N LEU A 36 -12.32 -5.78 18.55
CA LEU A 36 -12.26 -6.30 19.92
C LEU A 36 -13.31 -5.69 20.83
N LEU A 37 -13.56 -4.38 20.73
CA LEU A 37 -14.53 -3.68 21.57
C LEU A 37 -15.98 -4.01 21.19
N THR A 38 -16.27 -4.14 19.89
CA THR A 38 -17.65 -4.38 19.40
C THR A 38 -18.00 -5.86 19.44
N GLY A 39 -16.99 -6.76 19.38
CA GLY A 39 -17.20 -8.21 19.25
C GLY A 39 -17.87 -8.61 17.93
N ASN A 40 -18.05 -7.66 17.00
CA ASN A 40 -18.73 -7.83 15.73
C ASN A 40 -17.88 -7.23 14.61
N SER A 41 -17.83 -7.92 13.47
CA SER A 41 -17.13 -7.50 12.26
C SER A 41 -17.79 -6.32 11.55
N GLY A 42 -19.05 -6.01 11.90
CA GLY A 42 -19.91 -5.06 11.18
C GLY A 42 -20.62 -5.69 9.97
N TYR A 43 -20.51 -7.01 9.81
CA TYR A 43 -21.13 -7.78 8.75
C TYR A 43 -21.93 -8.95 9.32
N ALA A 44 -23.05 -9.28 8.68
CA ALA A 44 -23.89 -10.40 9.09
C ALA A 44 -23.26 -11.73 8.63
N GLY A 45 -23.06 -12.65 9.59
CA GLY A 45 -22.56 -13.99 9.33
C GLY A 45 -21.13 -14.01 8.77
N SER A 46 -20.93 -14.77 7.68
CA SER A 46 -19.65 -14.96 6.98
C SER A 46 -19.51 -14.12 5.70
N THR A 47 -20.30 -13.06 5.57
CA THR A 47 -20.29 -12.22 4.36
C THR A 47 -19.26 -11.11 4.50
N TYR A 48 -18.22 -11.12 3.67
CA TYR A 48 -17.14 -10.14 3.72
C TYR A 48 -17.03 -9.38 2.40
N PRO A 49 -16.68 -8.07 2.44
CA PRO A 49 -16.46 -7.31 1.22
C PRO A 49 -15.17 -7.78 0.55
N THR A 50 -15.27 -8.29 -0.69
CA THR A 50 -14.12 -8.70 -1.51
C THR A 50 -13.72 -7.62 -2.52
N GLU A 51 -14.62 -6.69 -2.82
CA GLU A 51 -14.33 -5.61 -3.76
C GLU A 51 -13.67 -4.40 -3.07
N PRO A 52 -12.64 -3.78 -3.67
CA PRO A 52 -11.99 -2.58 -3.14
C PRO A 52 -12.96 -1.44 -2.79
N ILE A 53 -13.96 -1.23 -3.64
CA ILE A 53 -14.97 -0.17 -3.44
C ILE A 53 -15.88 -0.53 -2.26
N ALA A 54 -16.25 -1.81 -2.11
CA ALA A 54 -17.06 -2.28 -0.99
C ALA A 54 -16.30 -2.20 0.34
N ILE A 55 -14.99 -2.48 0.33
CA ILE A 55 -14.10 -2.33 1.48
C ILE A 55 -14.07 -0.86 1.91
N LEU A 56 -13.85 0.07 0.97
CA LEU A 56 -13.80 1.51 1.28
C LEU A 56 -15.14 2.03 1.82
N LYS A 57 -16.26 1.64 1.20
CA LYS A 57 -17.61 1.98 1.70
C LYS A 57 -17.86 1.41 3.08
N GLY A 58 -17.43 0.18 3.34
CA GLY A 58 -17.55 -0.46 4.66
C GLY A 58 -16.70 0.24 5.72
N ALA A 59 -15.52 0.75 5.36
CA ALA A 59 -14.68 1.53 6.25
C ALA A 59 -15.31 2.88 6.60
N LEU A 60 -15.92 3.56 5.62
CA LEU A 60 -16.72 4.78 5.84
C LEU A 60 -17.97 4.54 6.70
N ALA A 61 -18.54 3.33 6.62
CA ALA A 61 -19.63 2.88 7.48
C ALA A 61 -19.15 2.40 8.87
N PHE A 62 -17.89 2.64 9.25
CA PHE A 62 -17.27 2.26 10.51
C PHE A 62 -17.37 0.76 10.85
N LYS A 63 -17.37 -0.10 9.81
CA LYS A 63 -17.31 -1.54 10.02
C LYS A 63 -15.88 -1.96 10.35
N SER A 64 -15.68 -2.51 11.54
CA SER A 64 -14.37 -2.90 12.07
C SER A 64 -13.55 -3.73 11.08
N TYR A 65 -14.19 -4.71 10.43
CA TYR A 65 -13.51 -5.58 9.46
C TYR A 65 -13.08 -4.86 8.18
N SER A 66 -13.88 -3.93 7.67
CA SER A 66 -13.52 -3.13 6.50
C SER A 66 -12.40 -2.15 6.77
N ILE A 67 -12.30 -1.62 7.99
CA ILE A 67 -11.19 -0.77 8.41
C ILE A 67 -9.90 -1.58 8.38
N ILE A 68 -9.91 -2.81 8.92
CA ILE A 68 -8.75 -3.72 8.87
C ILE A 68 -8.35 -4.02 7.41
N LEU A 69 -9.31 -4.39 6.56
CA LEU A 69 -9.06 -4.66 5.15
C LEU A 69 -8.53 -3.44 4.39
N THR A 70 -8.99 -2.23 4.74
CA THR A 70 -8.47 -0.98 4.16
C THR A 70 -7.00 -0.78 4.56
N GLY A 71 -6.67 -1.01 5.82
CA GLY A 71 -5.29 -0.95 6.29
C GLY A 71 -4.40 -2.01 5.60
N LEU A 72 -4.91 -3.22 5.42
CA LEU A 72 -4.23 -4.26 4.64
C LEU A 72 -4.03 -3.86 3.19
N MET A 73 -5.04 -3.25 2.54
CA MET A 73 -4.93 -2.72 1.18
C MET A 73 -3.80 -1.67 1.07
N ILE A 74 -3.67 -0.78 2.05
CA ILE A 74 -2.57 0.20 2.09
C ILE A 74 -1.23 -0.52 2.24
N LEU A 75 -1.13 -1.53 3.11
CA LEU A 75 0.10 -2.28 3.34
C LEU A 75 0.58 -3.01 2.07
N ILE A 76 -0.31 -3.71 1.37
CA ILE A 76 0.03 -4.41 0.12
C ILE A 76 0.30 -3.45 -1.05
N ALA A 77 -0.31 -2.25 -1.05
CA ALA A 77 -0.06 -1.24 -2.07
C ALA A 77 1.27 -0.51 -1.86
N THR A 78 1.79 -0.46 -0.62
CA THR A 78 3.04 0.24 -0.27
C THR A 78 4.26 -0.21 -1.11
N PRO A 79 4.49 -1.53 -1.33
CA PRO A 79 5.51 -2.01 -2.28
C PRO A 79 5.39 -1.43 -3.69
N VAL A 80 4.17 -1.29 -4.23
CA VAL A 80 3.94 -0.76 -5.57
C VAL A 80 4.33 0.72 -5.63
N PHE A 81 3.88 1.51 -4.65
CA PHE A 81 4.27 2.92 -4.54
C PHE A 81 5.79 3.10 -4.41
N ARG A 82 6.47 2.22 -3.66
CA ARG A 82 7.94 2.24 -3.54
C ARG A 82 8.61 2.09 -4.90
N VAL A 83 8.22 1.09 -5.68
CA VAL A 83 8.81 0.83 -6.99
C VAL A 83 8.54 2.01 -7.92
N GLY A 84 7.32 2.57 -7.91
CA GLY A 84 7.00 3.78 -8.68
C GLY A 84 7.88 4.98 -8.34
N VAL A 85 8.09 5.27 -7.05
CA VAL A 85 8.98 6.36 -6.60
C VAL A 85 10.42 6.11 -7.04
N SER A 86 10.91 4.87 -6.96
CA SER A 86 12.28 4.54 -7.40
C SER A 86 12.49 4.76 -8.90
N ILE A 87 11.48 4.53 -9.74
CA ILE A 87 11.54 4.83 -11.19
C ILE A 87 11.76 6.33 -11.42
N ILE A 88 11.03 7.18 -10.68
CA ILE A 88 11.17 8.63 -10.79
C ILE A 88 12.58 9.07 -10.38
N VAL A 89 13.11 8.49 -9.30
CA VAL A 89 14.46 8.75 -8.82
C VAL A 89 15.51 8.37 -9.87
N PHE A 90 15.49 7.15 -10.39
CA PHE A 90 16.42 6.71 -11.43
C PHE A 90 16.30 7.53 -12.73
N ALA A 91 15.09 7.98 -13.07
CA ALA A 91 14.87 8.86 -14.22
C ALA A 91 15.53 10.23 -14.02
N LYS A 92 15.47 10.79 -12.81
CA LYS A 92 16.15 12.05 -12.47
C LYS A 92 17.68 11.90 -12.45
N GLU A 93 18.19 10.75 -12.02
CA GLU A 93 19.63 10.43 -12.05
C GLU A 93 20.15 10.10 -13.46
N LYS A 94 19.26 10.05 -14.48
CA LYS A 94 19.58 9.64 -15.86
C LYS A 94 20.15 8.22 -15.96
N ASP A 95 19.85 7.37 -14.99
CA ASP A 95 20.17 5.95 -15.05
C ASP A 95 19.09 5.21 -15.85
N PHE A 96 19.18 5.30 -17.17
CA PHE A 96 18.21 4.70 -18.09
C PHE A 96 18.20 3.18 -18.04
N LEU A 97 19.27 2.52 -17.57
CA LEU A 97 19.31 1.07 -17.44
C LEU A 97 18.45 0.65 -16.24
N TYR A 98 18.62 1.29 -15.09
CA TYR A 98 17.80 1.02 -13.91
C TYR A 98 16.34 1.40 -14.14
N VAL A 99 16.05 2.54 -14.80
CA VAL A 99 14.66 2.91 -15.17
C VAL A 99 13.97 1.80 -15.96
N LYS A 100 14.63 1.21 -16.97
CA LYS A 100 14.03 0.15 -17.79
C LYS A 100 13.75 -1.11 -16.97
N ILE A 101 14.71 -1.57 -16.17
CA ILE A 101 14.55 -2.76 -15.34
C ILE A 101 13.43 -2.55 -14.32
N THR A 102 13.47 -1.44 -13.57
CA THR A 102 12.48 -1.16 -12.54
C THR A 102 11.09 -0.94 -13.12
N SER A 103 10.98 -0.29 -14.29
CA SER A 103 9.70 -0.15 -14.99
C SER A 103 9.15 -1.49 -15.47
N PHE A 104 10.01 -2.39 -15.95
CA PHE A 104 9.60 -3.76 -16.30
C PHE A 104 9.08 -4.53 -15.08
N VAL A 105 9.80 -4.48 -13.95
CA VAL A 105 9.35 -5.09 -12.68
C VAL A 105 8.03 -4.47 -12.23
N PHE A 106 7.87 -3.15 -12.34
CA PHE A 106 6.62 -2.46 -11.99
C PHE A 106 5.44 -2.95 -12.84
N ILE A 107 5.64 -3.11 -14.15
CA ILE A 107 4.60 -3.67 -15.04
C ILE A 107 4.23 -5.09 -14.61
N ILE A 108 5.20 -5.94 -14.31
CA ILE A 108 4.93 -7.30 -13.80
C ILE A 108 4.13 -7.25 -12.50
N LEU A 109 4.51 -6.38 -11.56
CA LEU A 109 3.77 -6.22 -10.30
C LEU A 109 2.32 -5.79 -10.54
N ILE A 110 2.08 -4.83 -11.44
CA ILE A 110 0.73 -4.39 -11.78
C ILE A 110 -0.07 -5.54 -12.41
N ILE A 111 0.53 -6.30 -13.32
CA ILE A 111 -0.11 -7.47 -13.93
C ILE A 111 -0.42 -8.53 -12.85
N SER A 112 0.51 -8.82 -11.94
CA SER A 112 0.29 -9.74 -10.83
C SER A 112 -0.83 -9.29 -9.89
N PHE A 113 -0.96 -7.99 -9.62
CA PHE A 113 -2.08 -7.45 -8.83
C PHE A 113 -3.42 -7.59 -9.55
N ILE A 114 -3.44 -7.39 -10.88
CA ILE A 114 -4.66 -7.54 -11.68
C ILE A 114 -5.04 -9.02 -11.80
N LEU A 115 -4.08 -9.92 -12.05
CA LEU A 115 -4.31 -11.36 -12.14
C LEU A 115 -4.66 -11.98 -10.78
N GLY A 116 -4.01 -11.55 -9.70
CA GLY A 116 -4.36 -11.99 -8.34
C GLY A 116 -5.76 -11.54 -7.90
N LYS A 117 -6.44 -10.67 -8.65
CA LYS A 117 -7.86 -10.35 -8.48
C LYS A 117 -8.79 -11.36 -9.18
N VAL A 118 -8.26 -12.20 -10.09
CA VAL A 118 -9.03 -13.10 -10.98
C VAL A 118 -9.14 -14.52 -10.38
N GLU A 119 -8.49 -14.80 -9.26
CA GLU A 119 -8.56 -16.06 -8.51
C GLU A 119 -9.27 -15.86 -7.17
#